data_AF-A0A7X6APX7-F1
#
_entry.id   AF-A0A7X6APX7-F1
#
_cell.length_a   1.000
_cell.length_b   1.000
_cell.length_c   1.000
_cell.angle_alpha   90.00
_cell.angle_beta   90.00
_cell.angle_gamma   90.00
#
_symmetry.space_group_name_H-M   'P 1'
#
loop_
_entity.id
_entity.type
_entity.pdbx_description
1 polymer ?
#
loop_
_entity_poly.entity_id
_entity_poly.type
_entity_poly.pdbx_seq_one_letter_code
_entity_poly.pdbx_strand_id
1 'polypeptide(L)'
;MVSTVDHLATGAGVDLLRRGGTAVDAAIGANAVLSVTSPHLCGMGGDLWALVHHAPGAPPATLDASGRAGSGADPDQARAEGLTRIPLKGSIRATTVPGAVDGWLALHERFGRLPLDEVFAAAIGLAENGFPVAPLLSRAAPLVAGVAHNE
;
A
#
# COMPACT_ATOMS: atom_id res chain seq x y z
N MET A 1 14.33 9.51 -11.41
CA MET A 1 14.97 8.57 -10.46
C MET A 1 13.86 7.95 -9.63
N VAL A 2 13.96 6.66 -9.31
CA VAL A 2 13.02 5.95 -8.42
C VAL A 2 13.86 5.21 -7.38
N SER A 3 13.41 5.19 -6.13
CA SER A 3 14.09 4.49 -5.04
C SER A 3 13.05 3.85 -4.14
N THR A 4 13.15 2.54 -3.93
CA THR A 4 12.29 1.78 -3.01
C THR A 4 13.12 0.70 -2.32
N VAL A 5 12.52 -0.01 -1.35
CA VAL A 5 13.15 -1.12 -0.64
C VAL A 5 13.30 -2.39 -1.48
N ASP A 6 12.66 -2.46 -2.66
CA ASP A 6 12.67 -3.61 -3.55
C ASP A 6 13.08 -3.21 -4.97
N HIS A 7 14.04 -3.91 -5.55
CA HIS A 7 14.45 -3.71 -6.94
C HIS A 7 13.32 -3.94 -7.95
N LEU A 8 12.38 -4.87 -7.69
CA LEU A 8 11.23 -5.11 -8.57
C LEU A 8 10.28 -3.91 -8.58
N ALA A 9 9.98 -3.36 -7.41
CA ALA A 9 9.16 -2.15 -7.28
C ALA A 9 9.84 -0.93 -7.90
N THR A 10 11.15 -0.80 -7.69
CA THR A 10 11.96 0.25 -8.31
C THR A 10 11.92 0.13 -9.85
N GLY A 11 12.06 -1.10 -10.38
CA GLY A 11 11.97 -1.39 -11.81
C GLY A 11 10.62 -0.98 -12.40
N ALA A 12 9.52 -1.38 -11.75
CA ALA A 12 8.17 -1.01 -12.18
C ALA A 12 7.96 0.51 -12.24
N GLY A 13 8.42 1.25 -11.21
CA GLY A 13 8.35 2.72 -11.23
C GLY A 13 9.21 3.34 -12.34
N VAL A 14 10.42 2.81 -12.59
CA VAL A 14 11.28 3.27 -13.69
C VAL A 14 10.62 3.03 -15.05
N ASP A 15 9.98 1.88 -15.24
CA ASP A 15 9.32 1.54 -16.50
C ASP A 15 8.09 2.42 -16.76
N LEU A 16 7.31 2.77 -15.74
CA LEU A 16 6.23 3.74 -15.86
C LEU A 16 6.74 5.13 -16.24
N LEU A 17 7.86 5.59 -15.67
CA LEU A 17 8.50 6.84 -16.09
C LEU A 17 8.98 6.77 -17.55
N ARG A 18 9.54 5.63 -17.99
CA ARG A 18 9.97 5.43 -19.39
C ARG A 18 8.81 5.47 -20.37
N ARG A 19 7.63 5.02 -19.95
CA ARG A 19 6.36 5.10 -20.71
C ARG A 19 5.75 6.51 -20.72
N GLY A 20 6.39 7.49 -20.08
CA GLY A 20 5.92 8.87 -20.06
C GLY A 20 4.96 9.19 -18.91
N GLY A 21 4.82 8.28 -17.94
CA GLY A 21 4.04 8.50 -16.73
C GLY A 21 4.64 9.56 -15.81
N THR A 22 3.83 10.01 -14.86
CA THR A 22 4.25 10.99 -13.85
C THR A 22 5.03 10.33 -12.71
N ALA A 23 5.63 11.14 -11.84
CA ALA A 23 6.20 10.64 -10.59
C ALA A 23 5.14 9.95 -9.71
N VAL A 24 3.87 10.33 -9.83
CA VAL A 24 2.76 9.71 -9.11
C VAL A 24 2.39 8.36 -9.73
N ASP A 25 2.31 8.25 -11.06
CA ASP A 25 2.12 6.94 -11.72
C ASP A 25 3.21 5.95 -11.28
N ALA A 26 4.47 6.39 -11.30
CA ALA A 26 5.61 5.59 -10.89
C ALA A 26 5.56 5.20 -9.40
N ALA A 27 5.13 6.10 -8.52
CA ALA A 27 5.00 5.82 -7.09
C ALA A 27 3.87 4.82 -6.80
N ILE A 28 2.72 4.97 -7.46
CA ILE A 28 1.58 4.05 -7.32
C ILE A 28 1.97 2.66 -7.82
N GLY A 29 2.52 2.56 -9.04
CA GLY A 29 2.94 1.27 -9.58
C GLY A 29 4.01 0.57 -8.72
N ALA A 30 4.97 1.33 -8.20
CA ALA A 30 5.96 0.79 -7.27
C ALA A 30 5.33 0.31 -5.95
N ASN A 31 4.39 1.06 -5.37
CA ASN A 31 3.72 0.66 -4.12
C ASN A 31 2.76 -0.53 -4.31
N ALA A 32 2.13 -0.63 -5.49
CA ALA A 32 1.36 -1.81 -5.89
C ALA A 32 2.26 -3.05 -5.98
N VAL A 33 3.46 -2.94 -6.57
CA VAL A 33 4.43 -4.04 -6.57
C VAL A 33 4.88 -4.39 -5.16
N LEU A 34 5.15 -3.41 -4.29
CA LEU A 34 5.50 -3.68 -2.88
C LEU A 34 4.38 -4.40 -2.12
N SER A 35 3.11 -4.17 -2.46
CA SER A 35 1.98 -4.90 -1.88
C SER A 35 2.04 -6.40 -2.20
N VAL A 36 2.75 -6.79 -3.25
CA VAL A 36 2.97 -8.18 -3.67
C VAL A 36 4.31 -8.71 -3.17
N THR A 37 5.39 -7.95 -3.33
CA THR A 37 6.76 -8.41 -3.07
C THR A 37 7.25 -8.15 -1.65
N SER A 38 6.56 -7.30 -0.90
CA SER A 38 6.88 -6.92 0.48
C SER A 38 5.63 -6.83 1.39
N PRO A 39 4.73 -7.84 1.38
CA PRO A 39 3.44 -7.78 2.08
C PRO A 39 3.55 -7.71 3.61
N HIS A 40 4.73 -8.01 4.16
CA HIS A 40 5.04 -7.90 5.59
C HIS A 40 5.35 -6.47 6.03
N LEU A 41 5.49 -5.52 5.10
CA LEU A 41 5.81 -4.11 5.37
C LEU A 41 4.66 -3.17 5.02
N CYS A 42 3.97 -3.42 3.91
CA CYS A 42 2.86 -2.60 3.43
C CYS A 42 1.94 -3.43 2.52
N GLY A 43 0.79 -2.88 2.17
CA GLY A 43 -0.14 -3.52 1.24
C GLY A 43 -1.43 -2.74 1.06
N MET A 44 -2.29 -3.24 0.17
CA MET A 44 -3.62 -2.68 -0.10
C MET A 44 -4.52 -2.61 1.15
N GLY A 45 -4.27 -3.47 2.15
CA GLY A 45 -4.98 -3.49 3.41
C GLY A 45 -4.47 -2.50 4.47
N GLY A 46 -3.53 -1.62 4.12
CA GLY A 46 -2.96 -0.61 5.02
C GLY A 46 -3.36 0.82 4.69
N ASP A 47 -2.51 1.75 5.12
CA ASP A 47 -2.68 3.19 4.98
C ASP A 47 -1.62 3.79 4.04
N LEU A 48 -1.83 5.04 3.62
CA LEU A 48 -0.88 5.77 2.78
C LEU A 48 -0.79 7.24 3.19
N TRP A 49 0.43 7.77 3.20
CA TRP A 49 0.69 9.21 3.24
C TRP A 49 1.57 9.60 2.07
N ALA A 50 1.31 10.76 1.47
CA ALA A 50 2.12 11.26 0.37
C ALA A 50 2.37 12.77 0.48
N LEU A 51 3.57 13.16 0.07
CA LEU A 51 3.96 14.54 -0.21
C LEU A 51 4.31 14.65 -1.68
N VAL A 52 3.54 15.43 -2.44
CA VAL A 52 3.68 15.56 -3.89
C VAL A 52 4.06 17.00 -4.23
N HIS A 53 5.32 17.19 -4.60
CA HIS A 53 5.81 18.47 -5.12
C HIS A 53 5.69 18.47 -6.65
N HIS A 54 4.71 19.19 -7.19
CA HIS A 54 4.37 19.14 -8.62
C HIS A 54 4.64 20.44 -9.39
N ALA A 55 4.91 21.56 -8.72
CA ALA A 55 5.12 22.86 -9.36
C ALA A 55 6.26 23.64 -8.66
N PRO A 56 7.21 24.23 -9.42
CA PRO A 56 8.27 25.05 -8.84
C PRO A 56 7.71 26.22 -8.02
N GLY A 57 8.22 26.39 -6.80
CA GLY A 57 7.83 27.49 -5.91
C GLY A 57 6.49 27.30 -5.20
N ALA A 58 5.77 26.19 -5.45
CA ALA A 58 4.55 25.86 -4.73
C ALA A 58 4.87 24.94 -3.52
N PRO A 59 4.11 25.05 -2.41
CA PRO A 59 4.20 24.07 -1.34
C PRO A 59 3.77 22.68 -1.87
N PRO A 60 4.33 21.58 -1.33
CA PRO A 60 3.92 20.24 -1.71
C PRO A 60 2.45 20.01 -1.35
N ALA A 61 1.71 19.34 -2.25
CA ALA A 61 0.42 18.79 -1.90
C ALA A 61 0.63 17.64 -0.90
N THR A 62 -0.25 17.55 0.09
CA THR A 62 -0.23 16.48 1.08
C THR A 62 -1.45 15.60 0.91
N LEU A 63 -1.28 14.30 1.16
CA LEU A 63 -2.35 13.34 1.28
C LEU A 63 -2.15 12.53 2.55
N ASP A 64 -3.21 12.46 3.35
CA ASP A 64 -3.37 11.55 4.47
C ASP A 64 -4.51 10.60 4.11
N ALA A 65 -4.16 9.36 3.77
CA ALA A 65 -5.08 8.27 3.51
C ALA A 65 -4.93 7.21 4.62
N SER A 66 -4.97 7.67 5.88
CA SER A 66 -5.06 6.80 7.04
C SER A 66 -6.49 6.35 7.32
N GLY A 67 -6.59 5.07 7.63
CA GLY A 67 -7.84 4.42 7.93
C GLY A 67 -8.50 4.92 9.19
N ARG A 68 -9.79 5.23 9.09
CA ARG A 68 -10.61 5.52 10.27
C ARG A 68 -10.98 4.22 11.00
N ALA A 69 -11.32 4.34 12.27
CA ALA A 69 -11.99 3.26 12.99
C ALA A 69 -13.30 2.90 12.27
N GLY A 70 -13.68 1.62 12.30
CA GLY A 70 -14.94 1.16 11.72
C GLY A 70 -16.15 1.89 12.30
N SER A 71 -17.22 2.04 11.52
CA SER A 71 -18.40 2.83 11.90
C SER A 71 -19.12 2.33 13.18
N GLY A 72 -18.91 1.07 13.56
CA GLY A 72 -19.40 0.49 14.82
C GLY A 72 -18.34 0.39 15.93
N ALA A 73 -17.19 1.05 15.80
CA ALA A 73 -16.16 1.03 16.82
C ALA A 73 -16.61 1.85 18.04
N ASP A 74 -16.79 1.19 19.17
CA ASP A 74 -17.19 1.79 20.44
C ASP A 74 -16.15 1.44 21.54
N PRO A 75 -15.38 2.43 22.03
CA PRO A 75 -14.38 2.19 23.07
C PRO A 75 -14.99 1.88 24.43
N ASP A 76 -16.18 2.40 24.74
CA ASP A 76 -16.85 2.16 26.03
C ASP A 76 -17.44 0.75 26.07
N GLN A 77 -18.07 0.31 24.98
CA GLN A 77 -18.48 -1.08 24.84
C GLN A 77 -17.28 -2.03 24.93
N ALA A 78 -16.16 -1.73 24.27
CA ALA A 78 -14.96 -2.56 24.35
C ALA A 78 -14.47 -2.71 25.80
N ARG A 79 -14.44 -1.62 26.58
CA ARG A 79 -14.08 -1.66 28.01
C ARG A 79 -15.08 -2.43 28.84
N ALA A 80 -16.38 -2.28 28.57
CA ALA A 80 -17.45 -3.03 29.25
C ALA A 80 -17.35 -4.54 29.02
N GLU A 81 -16.88 -4.96 27.84
CA GLU A 81 -16.55 -6.36 27.51
C GLU A 81 -15.21 -6.83 28.11
N GLY A 82 -14.54 -5.99 28.91
CA GLY A 82 -13.31 -6.33 29.62
C GLY A 82 -12.02 -6.14 28.83
N LEU A 83 -12.06 -5.51 27.65
CA LEU A 83 -10.83 -5.19 26.90
C LEU A 83 -10.06 -4.07 27.59
N THR A 84 -8.85 -4.38 28.04
CA THR A 84 -7.86 -3.40 28.54
C THR A 84 -6.88 -2.92 27.46
N ARG A 85 -6.85 -3.62 26.32
CA ARG A 85 -6.10 -3.27 25.11
C ARG A 85 -6.77 -3.87 23.87
N ILE A 86 -6.58 -3.25 22.72
CA ILE A 86 -7.01 -3.84 21.44
C ILE A 86 -6.11 -5.05 21.12
N PRO A 87 -6.68 -6.22 20.78
CA PRO A 87 -5.89 -7.38 20.36
C PRO A 87 -5.08 -7.06 19.10
N LEU A 88 -3.87 -7.59 18.97
CA LEU A 88 -3.03 -7.33 17.79
C LEU A 88 -3.50 -8.12 16.54
N LYS A 89 -4.11 -9.28 16.73
CA LYS A 89 -4.54 -10.21 15.67
C LYS A 89 -5.87 -10.86 16.04
N GLY A 90 -6.58 -11.38 15.03
CA GLY A 90 -7.78 -12.22 15.23
C GLY A 90 -9.03 -11.47 15.71
N SER A 91 -9.04 -10.14 15.65
CA SER A 91 -10.19 -9.32 16.03
C SER A 91 -10.39 -8.20 15.02
N ILE A 92 -11.62 -8.02 14.55
CA ILE A 92 -11.99 -6.90 13.67
C ILE A 92 -11.73 -5.53 14.32
N ARG A 93 -11.71 -5.46 15.65
CA ARG A 93 -11.41 -4.24 16.41
C ARG A 93 -9.96 -3.79 16.25
N ALA A 94 -9.09 -4.66 15.75
CA ALA A 94 -7.69 -4.37 15.46
C ALA A 94 -7.47 -3.74 14.07
N THR A 95 -8.52 -3.65 13.26
CA THR A 95 -8.44 -3.28 11.85
C THR A 95 -9.19 -1.97 11.61
N THR A 96 -8.46 -0.95 11.16
CA THR A 96 -9.05 0.28 10.61
C THR A 96 -9.49 0.05 9.16
N VAL A 97 -10.34 0.93 8.63
CA VAL A 97 -10.72 0.89 7.21
C VAL A 97 -9.48 1.16 6.34
N PRO A 98 -9.01 0.25 5.47
CA PRO A 98 -7.80 0.48 4.69
C PRO A 98 -7.89 1.71 3.79
N GLY A 99 -6.89 2.60 3.86
CA GLY A 99 -6.83 3.82 3.06
C GLY A 99 -5.88 3.77 1.86
N ALA A 100 -5.00 2.77 1.75
CA ALA A 100 -3.96 2.73 0.72
C ALA A 100 -4.50 2.81 -0.72
N VAL A 101 -5.54 2.03 -1.05
CA VAL A 101 -6.13 2.01 -2.40
C VAL A 101 -6.85 3.32 -2.71
N ASP A 102 -7.62 3.86 -1.77
CA ASP A 102 -8.27 5.17 -1.92
C ASP A 102 -7.22 6.27 -2.14
N GLY A 103 -6.11 6.19 -1.40
CA GLY A 103 -4.97 7.07 -1.57
C GLY A 103 -4.32 6.98 -2.96
N TRP A 104 -4.17 5.78 -3.52
CA TRP A 104 -3.67 5.62 -4.90
C TRP A 104 -4.61 6.28 -5.91
N LEU A 105 -5.92 6.07 -5.78
CA LEU A 105 -6.90 6.65 -6.70
C LEU A 105 -6.94 8.17 -6.60
N ALA A 106 -6.95 8.73 -5.38
CA ALA A 106 -6.94 10.17 -5.15
C ALA A 106 -5.66 10.84 -5.69
N LEU A 107 -4.50 10.18 -5.55
CA LEU A 107 -3.25 10.66 -6.16
C LEU A 107 -3.30 10.61 -7.68
N HIS A 108 -3.80 9.50 -8.25
CA HIS A 108 -3.90 9.30 -9.68
C HIS A 108 -4.86 10.29 -10.34
N GLU A 109 -6.02 10.53 -9.75
CA GLU A 109 -7.00 11.51 -10.23
C GLU A 109 -6.37 12.91 -10.35
N ARG A 110 -5.54 13.29 -9.37
CA ARG A 110 -4.96 14.64 -9.31
C ARG A 110 -3.67 14.81 -10.11
N PHE A 111 -2.85 13.76 -10.22
CA PHE A 111 -1.48 13.85 -10.72
C PHE A 111 -1.06 12.70 -11.65
N GLY A 112 -1.93 11.72 -11.87
CA GLY A 112 -1.69 10.59 -12.75
C GLY A 112 -1.80 10.99 -14.23
N ARG A 113 -1.24 10.14 -15.09
CA ARG A 113 -1.31 10.32 -16.55
C ARG A 113 -1.56 9.02 -17.28
N LEU A 114 -0.90 7.95 -16.86
CA LEU A 114 -1.09 6.64 -17.50
C LEU A 114 -2.42 6.00 -17.06
N PRO A 115 -3.05 5.18 -17.92
CA PRO A 115 -4.18 4.34 -17.52
C PRO A 115 -3.86 3.46 -16.30
N LEU A 116 -4.82 3.26 -15.39
CA LEU A 116 -4.60 2.51 -14.16
C LEU A 116 -4.25 1.03 -14.40
N ASP A 117 -4.76 0.43 -15.46
CA ASP A 117 -4.40 -0.92 -15.89
C ASP A 117 -2.91 -1.01 -16.26
N GLU A 118 -2.35 0.01 -16.92
CA GLU A 118 -0.90 0.10 -17.15
C GLU A 118 -0.11 0.30 -15.86
N VAL A 119 -0.61 1.15 -14.95
CA VAL A 119 0.04 1.42 -13.65
C VAL A 119 0.13 0.15 -12.79
N PHE A 120 -0.91 -0.68 -12.80
CA PHE A 120 -0.98 -1.90 -11.99
C PHE A 120 -0.45 -3.16 -12.69
N ALA A 121 -0.19 -3.11 -14.00
CA ALA A 121 0.21 -4.28 -14.80
C ALA A 121 1.37 -5.09 -14.20
N ALA A 122 2.40 -4.40 -13.69
CA ALA A 122 3.56 -5.07 -13.09
C ALA A 122 3.20 -5.82 -11.80
N ALA A 123 2.38 -5.22 -10.94
CA ALA A 123 1.95 -5.85 -9.69
C ALA A 123 1.07 -7.07 -9.96
N ILE A 124 0.13 -6.97 -10.91
CA ILE A 124 -0.72 -8.07 -11.35
C ILE A 124 0.14 -9.22 -11.88
N GLY A 125 1.06 -8.92 -12.80
CA GLY A 125 1.92 -9.94 -13.39
C GLY A 125 2.79 -10.68 -12.35
N LEU A 126 3.33 -9.97 -11.36
CA LEU A 126 4.12 -10.57 -10.27
C LEU A 126 3.24 -11.40 -9.32
N ALA A 127 2.00 -10.99 -9.07
CA ALA A 127 1.08 -11.73 -8.23
C ALA A 127 0.63 -13.05 -8.90
N GLU A 128 0.37 -13.01 -10.21
CA GLU A 128 -0.10 -14.17 -10.99
C GLU A 128 1.02 -15.17 -11.27
N ASN A 129 2.21 -14.68 -11.63
CA ASN A 129 3.31 -15.52 -12.11
C ASN A 129 4.38 -15.80 -11.05
N GLY A 130 4.26 -15.18 -9.87
CA GLY A 130 5.25 -15.22 -8.82
C GLY A 130 6.50 -14.37 -9.12
N PHE A 131 7.43 -14.39 -8.18
CA PHE A 131 8.63 -13.56 -8.22
C PHE A 131 9.74 -14.15 -7.33
N PRO A 132 11.02 -13.84 -7.60
CA PRO A 132 12.11 -14.22 -6.71
C PRO A 132 12.03 -13.43 -5.40
N VAL A 133 11.87 -14.14 -4.29
CA VAL A 133 11.71 -13.55 -2.95
C VAL A 133 12.99 -12.86 -2.49
N ALA A 134 12.89 -11.59 -2.09
CA ALA A 134 14.01 -10.84 -1.50
C ALA A 134 14.39 -11.39 -0.11
N PRO A 135 15.66 -11.29 0.32
CA PRO A 135 16.11 -11.75 1.65
C PRO A 135 15.28 -11.19 2.82
N LEU A 136 14.78 -9.96 2.69
CA LEU A 136 13.94 -9.32 3.71
C LEU A 136 12.60 -10.06 3.87
N LEU A 137 11.88 -10.29 2.77
CA LEU A 137 10.64 -11.09 2.77
C LEU A 137 10.90 -12.54 3.19
N SER A 138 12.00 -13.16 2.74
CA SER A 138 12.33 -14.54 3.12
C SER A 138 12.42 -14.71 4.64
N ARG A 139 13.05 -13.78 5.34
CA ARG A 139 13.13 -13.78 6.82
C ARG A 139 11.78 -13.53 7.49
N ALA A 140 10.93 -12.72 6.86
CA ALA A 140 9.61 -12.38 7.36
C ALA A 140 8.52 -13.41 7.00
N ALA A 141 8.81 -14.39 6.13
CA ALA A 141 7.85 -15.39 5.65
C ALA A 141 7.07 -16.09 6.78
N PRO A 142 7.67 -16.44 7.95
CA PRO A 142 6.90 -17.02 9.05
C PRO A 142 5.83 -16.09 9.64
N LEU A 143 5.96 -14.77 9.51
CA LEU A 143 4.97 -13.80 10.00
C LEU A 143 3.69 -13.78 9.15
N VAL A 144 3.82 -14.15 7.88
CA VAL A 144 2.73 -14.17 6.89
C VAL A 144 2.30 -15.61 6.53
N ALA A 145 2.95 -16.61 7.10
CA ALA A 145 2.55 -18.01 6.98
C ALA A 145 1.16 -18.22 7.59
N GLY A 146 0.27 -18.88 6.85
CA GLY A 146 -1.11 -19.16 7.28
C GLY A 146 -2.09 -17.98 7.19
N VAL A 147 -1.71 -16.88 6.55
CA VAL A 147 -2.63 -15.76 6.26
C VAL A 147 -3.46 -16.01 5.00
N ALA A 148 -2.96 -16.85 4.07
CA ALA A 148 -3.76 -17.38 2.98
C ALA A 148 -4.63 -18.53 3.51
N HIS A 149 -5.93 -18.51 3.17
CA HIS A 149 -6.97 -19.47 3.60
C HIS A 149 -7.53 -19.28 5.02
N ASN A 150 -7.91 -18.05 5.39
CA ASN A 150 -8.98 -17.90 6.38
C ASN A 150 -10.32 -18.24 5.68
N GLU A 151 -10.63 -19.53 5.60
CA GLU A 151 -12.01 -20.01 5.52
C GLU A 151 -12.68 -19.90 6.90
#